data_AF-A0A8S0SCX2-F1
#
_entry.id   AF-A0A8S0SCX2-F1
#
_cell.length_a   1.000
_cell.length_b   1.000
_cell.length_c   1.000
_cell.angle_alpha   90.00
_cell.angle_beta   90.00
_cell.angle_gamma   90.00
#
_symmetry.space_group_name_H-M   'P 1'
#
loop_
_entity.id
_entity.type
_entity.pdbx_description
1 polymer ?
#
loop_
_entity_poly.entity_id
_entity_poly.type
_entity_poly.pdbx_seq_one_letter_code
_entity_poly.pdbx_strand_id
1 'polypeptide(L)'
;MLLEDPMRGVAPMLTALQKLQYSSEQLTTLHPDFLLLCLLAKCYKTGLSILEDDIFEVDQPRDFFLYCYYGGMICIGQKKFSKALELLHSVVTAPMSVLNAIAIEAYKKYILVSLIHLGQFSSSFPKYTSSVAQRNLKNFSQPYLELVNSYCTGKISELEAFVQANNEKFESDKNLGLVKQVVSSMYKRNIQRLTQTYLTLSLEDIANTVQLNSAKEAEMHVLQMIQDGEIYATINQKDGMVRFLEDPEQYKTCEMIELIDSSIQRIMMLSRKLTDMDEQLSCDPLYLGKAGRDRQRFDFDDFDTVPSKFTV
;
A
#
# COMPACT_ATOMS: atom_id res chain seq x y z
N MET A 1 -2.69 18.89 25.08
CA MET A 1 -1.51 18.79 25.96
C MET A 1 -0.33 18.36 25.12
N LEU A 2 0.65 19.23 24.90
CA LEU A 2 1.95 18.80 24.40
C LEU A 2 2.65 18.13 25.57
N LEU A 3 2.83 16.80 25.52
CA LEU A 3 3.69 16.12 26.48
C LEU A 3 5.11 16.69 26.31
N GLU A 4 5.72 17.18 27.40
CA GLU A 4 7.11 17.66 27.38
C GLU A 4 8.10 16.56 26.96
N ASP A 5 7.73 15.29 27.20
CA ASP A 5 8.45 14.12 26.71
C ASP A 5 7.47 13.00 26.29
N PRO A 6 7.07 12.92 25.00
CA PRO A 6 6.13 11.90 24.52
C PRO A 6 6.68 10.48 24.61
N MET A 7 8.00 10.30 24.71
CA MET A 7 8.61 8.96 24.81
C MET A 7 8.14 8.20 26.06
N ARG A 8 7.94 8.90 27.17
CA ARG A 8 7.57 8.28 28.47
C ARG A 8 6.19 7.63 28.44
N GLY A 9 5.31 8.07 27.54
CA GLY A 9 3.98 7.50 27.40
C GLY A 9 3.93 6.22 26.55
N VAL A 10 4.96 5.93 25.74
CA VAL A 10 4.92 4.84 24.75
C VAL A 10 4.74 3.47 25.44
N ALA A 11 5.58 3.14 26.42
CA ALA A 11 5.51 1.84 27.10
C ALA A 11 4.23 1.64 27.94
N PRO A 12 3.79 2.61 28.77
CA PRO A 12 2.51 2.51 29.48
C PRO A 12 1.32 2.35 28.54
N MET A 13 1.31 3.09 27.43
CA MET A 13 0.20 3.08 26.48
C MET A 13 0.14 1.77 25.69
N LEU A 14 1.28 1.21 25.30
CA LEU A 14 1.35 -0.12 24.71
C LEU A 14 0.80 -1.18 25.67
N THR A 15 1.18 -1.09 26.95
CA THR A 15 0.69 -2.02 27.98
C THR A 15 -0.82 -1.89 28.17
N ALA A 16 -1.34 -0.66 28.19
CA ALA A 16 -2.78 -0.40 28.29
C ALA A 16 -3.54 -0.97 27.09
N LEU A 17 -3.02 -0.78 25.88
CA LEU A 17 -3.61 -1.32 24.64
C LEU A 17 -3.71 -2.85 24.71
N GLN A 18 -2.62 -3.53 25.06
CA GLN A 18 -2.58 -4.99 25.18
C GLN A 18 -3.52 -5.55 26.27
N LYS A 19 -3.83 -4.75 27.30
CA LYS A 19 -4.74 -5.15 28.39
C LYS A 19 -6.20 -4.87 28.08
N LEU A 20 -6.48 -3.85 27.27
CA LEU A 20 -7.84 -3.42 26.92
C LEU A 20 -8.38 -4.19 25.70
N GLN A 21 -7.47 -4.65 24.84
CA GLN A 21 -7.81 -5.41 23.65
C GLN A 21 -8.34 -6.80 24.03
N TYR A 22 -9.57 -7.11 23.59
CA TYR A 22 -10.18 -8.44 23.78
C TYR A 22 -9.63 -9.48 22.78
N SER A 23 -9.35 -9.04 21.55
CA SER A 23 -8.75 -9.82 20.47
C SER A 23 -7.76 -8.96 19.69
N SER A 24 -6.64 -9.53 19.21
CA SER A 24 -5.65 -8.86 18.35
C SER A 24 -6.27 -8.24 17.09
N GLU A 25 -7.45 -8.73 16.70
CA GLU A 25 -8.19 -8.32 15.50
C GLU A 25 -9.08 -7.09 15.70
N GLN A 26 -9.21 -6.60 16.94
CA GLN A 26 -10.09 -5.49 17.29
C GLN A 26 -9.36 -4.15 17.34
N LEU A 27 -9.88 -3.16 16.61
CA LEU A 27 -9.43 -1.76 16.71
C LEU A 27 -10.06 -1.08 17.93
N THR A 28 -9.27 -0.96 18.99
CA THR A 28 -9.63 -0.13 20.15
C THR A 28 -9.35 1.36 19.89
N THR A 29 -10.01 2.24 20.65
CA THR A 29 -9.82 3.70 20.60
C THR A 29 -8.39 4.15 20.95
N LEU A 30 -7.60 3.32 21.63
CA LEU A 30 -6.22 3.62 22.02
C LEU A 30 -5.21 3.43 20.88
N HIS A 31 -5.52 2.63 19.86
CA HIS A 31 -4.62 2.39 18.73
C HIS A 31 -4.18 3.68 18.02
N PRO A 32 -5.09 4.56 17.54
CA PRO A 32 -4.69 5.78 16.85
C PRO A 32 -3.86 6.72 17.76
N ASP A 33 -4.24 6.85 19.03
CA ASP A 33 -3.51 7.71 19.97
C ASP A 33 -2.10 7.17 20.28
N PHE A 34 -1.94 5.83 20.34
CA PHE A 34 -0.65 5.19 20.51
C PHE A 34 0.26 5.38 19.29
N LEU A 35 -0.28 5.23 18.08
CA LEU A 35 0.47 5.50 16.84
C LEU A 35 0.86 6.98 16.73
N LEU A 36 -0.04 7.89 17.10
CA LEU A 36 0.27 9.32 17.17
C LEU A 36 1.41 9.59 18.16
N LEU A 37 1.37 8.97 19.34
CA LEU A 37 2.42 9.10 20.33
C LEU A 37 3.76 8.58 19.79
N CYS A 38 3.76 7.42 19.11
CA CYS A 38 4.94 6.87 18.46
C CYS A 38 5.49 7.79 17.36
N LEU A 39 4.63 8.46 16.60
CA LEU A 39 5.04 9.46 15.60
C LEU A 39 5.71 10.67 16.26
N LEU A 40 5.09 11.24 17.30
CA LEU A 40 5.63 12.40 18.01
C LEU A 40 6.97 12.07 18.71
N ALA A 41 7.06 10.87 19.27
CA ALA A 41 8.23 10.35 19.95
C ALA A 41 9.31 9.80 18.98
N LYS A 42 9.02 9.72 17.67
CA LYS A 42 9.86 9.07 16.66
C LYS A 42 10.20 7.59 16.97
N CYS A 43 9.33 6.92 17.72
CA CYS A 43 9.43 5.50 18.08
C CYS A 43 8.78 4.59 17.05
N TYR A 44 9.24 4.65 15.79
CA TYR A 44 8.58 3.94 14.69
C TYR A 44 8.66 2.42 14.82
N LYS A 45 9.70 1.87 15.45
CA LYS A 45 9.85 0.42 15.66
C LYS A 45 8.75 -0.12 16.57
N THR A 46 8.46 0.59 17.66
CA THR A 46 7.40 0.21 18.60
C THR A 46 6.02 0.43 18.01
N GLY A 47 5.82 1.51 17.24
CA GLY A 47 4.55 1.73 16.54
C GLY A 47 4.27 0.64 15.49
N LEU A 48 5.32 0.11 14.86
CA LEU A 48 5.19 -0.90 13.83
C LEU A 48 4.74 -2.27 14.36
N SER A 49 5.06 -2.64 15.61
CA SER A 49 4.73 -3.97 16.15
C SER A 49 3.23 -4.21 16.25
N ILE A 50 2.41 -3.16 16.39
CA ILE A 50 0.95 -3.27 16.42
C ILE A 50 0.31 -3.21 15.03
N LEU A 51 1.09 -2.87 13.99
CA LEU A 51 0.62 -2.80 12.59
C LEU A 51 0.84 -4.13 11.85
N GLU A 52 1.47 -5.11 12.50
CA GLU A 52 1.71 -6.45 11.97
C GLU A 52 0.46 -7.34 12.09
N ASP A 53 -0.43 -7.04 13.04
CA ASP A 53 -1.70 -7.72 13.21
C ASP A 53 -2.76 -7.18 12.24
N ASP A 54 -3.55 -8.09 11.67
CA ASP A 54 -4.68 -7.75 10.80
C ASP A 54 -5.93 -7.44 11.64
N ILE A 55 -6.47 -6.24 11.44
CA ILE A 55 -7.65 -5.74 12.15
C ILE A 55 -8.90 -5.99 11.30
N PHE A 56 -9.90 -6.65 11.89
CA PHE A 56 -11.19 -6.95 11.25
C PHE A 56 -12.36 -6.23 11.91
N GLU A 57 -12.27 -5.93 13.20
CA GLU A 57 -13.36 -5.31 13.96
C GLU A 57 -13.07 -3.83 14.22
N VAL A 58 -13.96 -2.96 13.73
CA VAL A 58 -13.85 -1.51 13.85
C VAL A 58 -15.15 -0.96 14.41
N ASP A 59 -15.08 -0.29 15.57
CA ASP A 59 -16.25 0.35 16.19
C ASP A 59 -16.43 1.79 15.70
N GLN A 60 -15.39 2.61 15.80
CA GLN A 60 -15.45 4.04 15.47
C GLN A 60 -14.78 4.35 14.13
N PRO A 61 -15.51 4.92 13.15
CA PRO A 61 -14.92 5.27 11.85
C PRO A 61 -13.71 6.20 11.97
N ARG A 62 -13.80 7.22 12.84
CA ARG A 62 -12.71 8.19 13.05
C ARG A 62 -11.41 7.52 13.46
N ASP A 63 -11.49 6.53 14.35
CA ASP A 63 -10.31 5.85 14.89
C ASP A 63 -9.66 4.98 13.82
N PHE A 64 -10.45 4.39 12.92
CA PHE A 64 -9.93 3.72 11.72
C PHE A 64 -9.17 4.67 10.79
N PHE A 65 -9.75 5.83 10.46
CA PHE A 65 -9.09 6.84 9.64
C PHE A 65 -7.73 7.24 10.23
N LEU A 66 -7.68 7.49 11.53
CA LEU A 66 -6.46 7.89 12.24
C LEU A 66 -5.45 6.75 12.35
N TYR A 67 -5.92 5.55 12.68
CA TYR A 67 -5.08 4.35 12.78
C TYR A 67 -4.35 4.09 11.46
N CYS A 68 -5.10 4.02 10.36
CA CYS A 68 -4.51 3.75 9.05
C CYS A 68 -3.62 4.91 8.57
N TYR A 69 -3.99 6.18 8.83
CA TYR A 69 -3.16 7.31 8.43
C TYR A 69 -1.83 7.37 9.21
N TYR A 70 -1.88 7.28 10.54
CA TYR A 70 -0.67 7.31 11.37
C TYR A 70 0.18 6.06 11.19
N GLY A 71 -0.45 4.89 11.04
CA GLY A 71 0.23 3.65 10.70
C GLY A 71 0.94 3.74 9.35
N GLY A 72 0.26 4.32 8.34
CA GLY A 72 0.85 4.61 7.04
C GLY A 72 2.09 5.50 7.15
N MET A 73 2.03 6.56 7.97
CA MET A 73 3.19 7.44 8.22
C MET A 73 4.35 6.72 8.92
N ILE A 74 4.08 5.85 9.89
CA ILE A 74 5.10 5.02 10.56
C ILE A 74 5.76 4.07 9.55
N CYS A 75 4.96 3.39 8.75
CA CYS A 75 5.44 2.49 7.70
C CYS A 75 6.29 3.23 6.65
N ILE A 76 5.88 4.44 6.24
CA ILE A 76 6.69 5.32 5.39
C ILE A 76 8.04 5.64 6.06
N GLY A 77 8.03 6.03 7.33
CA GLY A 77 9.24 6.36 8.09
C GLY A 77 10.22 5.18 8.19
N GLN A 78 9.71 3.95 8.21
CA GLN A 78 10.48 2.70 8.21
C GLN A 78 10.77 2.15 6.80
N LYS A 79 10.37 2.86 5.73
CA LYS A 79 10.45 2.41 4.33
C LYS A 79 9.71 1.09 4.04
N LYS A 80 8.76 0.68 4.88
CA LYS A 80 7.83 -0.43 4.62
C LYS A 80 6.70 0.05 3.69
N PHE A 81 7.04 0.39 2.45
CA PHE A 81 6.12 1.06 1.52
C PHE A 81 4.91 0.21 1.12
N SER A 82 5.07 -1.11 1.00
CA SER A 82 3.95 -2.02 0.69
C SER A 82 2.83 -1.90 1.75
N LYS A 83 3.15 -2.09 3.04
CA LYS A 83 2.17 -1.92 4.13
C LYS A 83 1.66 -0.48 4.25
N ALA A 84 2.50 0.52 3.97
CA ALA A 84 2.06 1.91 3.95
C ALA A 84 0.97 2.15 2.88
N LEU A 85 1.13 1.57 1.69
CA LEU A 85 0.14 1.68 0.62
C LEU A 85 -1.18 1.02 1.00
N GLU A 86 -1.14 -0.17 1.62
CA GLU A 86 -2.36 -0.84 2.12
C GLU A 86 -3.12 0.06 3.10
N LEU A 87 -2.44 0.60 4.12
CA LEU A 87 -3.07 1.46 5.13
C LEU A 87 -3.61 2.76 4.52
N LEU A 88 -2.84 3.43 3.66
CA LEU A 88 -3.30 4.66 3.00
C LEU A 88 -4.44 4.40 2.03
N HIS A 89 -4.43 3.28 1.31
CA HIS A 89 -5.52 2.85 0.44
C HIS A 89 -6.80 2.59 1.25
N SER A 90 -6.69 1.95 2.42
CA SER A 90 -7.80 1.76 3.35
C SER A 90 -8.43 3.09 3.78
N VAL A 91 -7.63 4.13 4.06
CA VAL A 91 -8.15 5.48 4.35
C VAL A 91 -8.91 6.07 3.16
N VAL A 92 -8.35 5.95 1.96
CA VAL A 92 -8.90 6.56 0.73
C VAL A 92 -10.21 5.90 0.31
N THR A 93 -10.35 4.59 0.57
CA THR A 93 -11.50 3.79 0.16
C THR A 93 -12.58 3.65 1.22
N ALA A 94 -12.25 3.98 2.48
CA ALA A 94 -13.19 3.97 3.59
C ALA A 94 -14.48 4.75 3.27
N PRO A 95 -15.66 4.22 3.63
CA PRO A 95 -16.92 4.93 3.47
C PRO A 95 -16.88 6.30 4.17
N MET A 96 -17.23 7.36 3.43
CA MET A 96 -17.37 8.70 3.98
C MET A 96 -18.54 9.44 3.33
N SER A 97 -19.35 10.08 4.16
CA SER A 97 -20.45 10.96 3.73
C SER A 97 -19.98 12.41 3.56
N VAL A 98 -18.93 12.80 4.30
CA VAL A 98 -18.32 14.13 4.25
C VAL A 98 -16.81 13.94 4.09
N LEU A 99 -16.21 14.79 3.26
CA LEU A 99 -14.78 14.79 3.07
C LEU A 99 -14.08 15.21 4.36
N ASN A 100 -13.06 14.45 4.77
CA ASN A 100 -12.25 14.76 5.93
C ASN A 100 -10.80 15.08 5.54
N ALA A 101 -10.12 15.90 6.34
CA ALA A 101 -8.74 16.32 6.07
C ALA A 101 -7.74 15.14 6.11
N ILE A 102 -8.01 14.13 6.93
CA ILE A 102 -7.17 12.93 7.04
C ILE A 102 -7.09 12.21 5.69
N ALA A 103 -8.22 12.04 5.01
CA ALA A 103 -8.30 11.37 3.72
C ALA A 103 -7.58 12.16 2.61
N ILE A 104 -7.65 13.49 2.64
CA ILE A 104 -6.92 14.35 1.69
C ILE A 104 -5.41 14.13 1.87
N GLU A 105 -4.91 14.23 3.11
CA GLU A 105 -3.48 14.06 3.39
C GLU A 105 -2.99 12.62 3.14
N ALA A 106 -3.85 11.63 3.41
CA ALA A 106 -3.57 10.25 3.09
C ALA A 106 -3.47 10.03 1.58
N TYR A 107 -4.37 10.61 0.78
CA TYR A 107 -4.36 10.46 -0.67
C TYR A 107 -3.12 11.09 -1.31
N LYS A 108 -2.70 12.29 -0.85
CA LYS A 108 -1.44 12.92 -1.27
C LYS A 108 -0.24 11.98 -1.03
N LYS A 109 -0.12 11.41 0.18
CA LYS A 109 0.95 10.47 0.52
C LYS A 109 0.82 9.15 -0.24
N TYR A 110 -0.40 8.67 -0.48
CA TYR A 110 -0.66 7.47 -1.27
C TYR A 110 -0.11 7.62 -2.69
N ILE A 111 -0.33 8.78 -3.33
CA ILE A 111 0.24 9.11 -4.65
C ILE A 111 1.77 9.03 -4.59
N LEU A 112 2.40 9.75 -3.66
CA LEU A 112 3.86 9.80 -3.57
C LEU A 112 4.49 8.44 -3.30
N VAL A 113 3.95 7.68 -2.34
CA VAL A 113 4.44 6.33 -2.03
C VAL A 113 4.21 5.37 -3.20
N SER A 114 3.10 5.51 -3.95
CA SER A 114 2.88 4.69 -5.14
C SER A 114 3.95 4.93 -6.19
N LEU A 115 4.33 6.19 -6.42
CA LEU A 115 5.41 6.53 -7.35
C LEU A 115 6.76 5.99 -6.88
N ILE A 116 7.07 6.09 -5.58
CA ILE A 116 8.34 5.59 -5.01
C ILE A 116 8.45 4.07 -5.12
N HIS A 117 7.39 3.35 -4.74
CA HIS A 117 7.45 1.89 -4.59
C HIS A 117 7.06 1.13 -5.86
N LEU A 118 5.98 1.56 -6.53
CA LEU A 118 5.45 0.87 -7.72
C LEU A 118 5.98 1.47 -9.03
N GLY A 119 6.54 2.70 -8.99
CA GLY A 119 6.98 3.41 -10.18
C GLY A 119 5.83 3.87 -11.08
N GLN A 120 4.58 3.82 -10.60
CA GLN A 120 3.37 4.20 -11.32
C GLN A 120 2.23 4.52 -10.35
N PHE A 121 1.23 5.26 -10.83
CA PHE A 121 0.02 5.57 -10.07
C PHE A 121 -1.21 5.46 -10.96
N SER A 122 -2.25 4.78 -10.47
CA SER A 122 -3.57 4.75 -11.10
C SER A 122 -4.50 5.75 -10.42
N SER A 123 -5.01 6.71 -11.19
CA SER A 123 -6.00 7.67 -10.70
C SER A 123 -7.43 7.09 -10.63
N SER A 124 -7.60 5.81 -11.02
CA SER A 124 -8.88 5.11 -10.94
C SER A 124 -9.10 4.60 -9.53
N PHE A 125 -10.28 4.87 -8.96
CA PHE A 125 -10.69 4.34 -7.67
C PHE A 125 -11.44 3.02 -7.83
N PRO A 126 -11.34 2.09 -6.87
CA PRO A 126 -12.23 0.94 -6.82
C PRO A 126 -13.71 1.35 -6.83
N LYS A 127 -14.57 0.54 -7.44
CA LYS A 127 -16.00 0.84 -7.62
C LYS A 127 -16.75 1.09 -6.31
N TYR A 128 -16.30 0.47 -5.22
CA TYR A 128 -16.89 0.62 -3.88
C TYR A 128 -16.46 1.89 -3.14
N THR A 129 -15.53 2.68 -3.71
CA THR A 129 -15.09 3.94 -3.11
C THR A 129 -16.23 4.96 -3.15
N SER A 130 -16.44 5.69 -2.05
CA SER A 130 -17.52 6.68 -1.96
C SER A 130 -17.43 7.76 -3.05
N SER A 131 -18.58 8.21 -3.55
CA SER A 131 -18.67 9.28 -4.56
C SER A 131 -18.04 10.59 -4.09
N VAL A 132 -18.15 10.87 -2.78
CA VAL A 132 -17.53 12.03 -2.12
C VAL A 132 -16.01 11.97 -2.23
N ALA A 133 -15.41 10.81 -1.93
CA ALA A 133 -13.96 10.61 -2.07
C ALA A 133 -13.53 10.73 -3.54
N GLN A 134 -14.20 10.03 -4.45
CA GLN A 134 -13.86 10.02 -5.89
C GLN A 134 -13.86 11.43 -6.50
N ARG A 135 -14.85 12.26 -6.15
CA ARG A 135 -14.98 13.62 -6.67
C ARG A 135 -13.97 14.58 -6.05
N ASN A 136 -13.82 14.54 -4.72
CA ASN A 136 -13.14 15.60 -4.02
C ASN A 136 -11.64 15.35 -3.80
N LEU A 137 -11.20 14.11 -3.57
CA LEU A 137 -9.79 13.82 -3.30
C LEU A 137 -8.88 14.25 -4.45
N LYS A 138 -9.35 14.07 -5.70
CA LYS A 138 -8.66 14.57 -6.90
C LYS A 138 -8.55 16.10 -6.89
N ASN A 139 -9.65 16.79 -6.61
CA ASN A 139 -9.69 18.26 -6.60
C ASN A 139 -8.73 18.88 -5.59
N PHE A 140 -8.60 18.29 -4.40
CA PHE A 140 -7.69 18.80 -3.36
C PHE A 140 -6.24 18.35 -3.52
N SER A 141 -5.94 17.52 -4.52
CA SER A 141 -4.61 16.92 -4.73
C SER A 141 -4.08 17.15 -6.16
N GLN A 142 -4.58 18.16 -6.87
CA GLN A 142 -4.19 18.43 -8.26
C GLN A 142 -2.67 18.56 -8.48
N PRO A 143 -1.90 19.30 -7.65
CA PRO A 143 -0.45 19.38 -7.82
C PRO A 143 0.27 18.01 -7.72
N TYR A 144 -0.30 17.06 -6.97
CA TYR A 144 0.24 15.71 -6.84
C TYR A 144 -0.15 14.84 -8.06
N LEU A 145 -1.31 15.07 -8.67
CA LEU A 145 -1.69 14.40 -9.92
C LEU A 145 -0.89 14.94 -11.11
N GLU A 146 -0.60 16.24 -11.14
CA GLU A 146 0.29 16.84 -12.12
C GLU A 146 1.73 16.34 -11.96
N LEU A 147 2.19 16.13 -10.72
CA LEU A 147 3.46 15.46 -10.44
C LEU A 147 3.50 14.04 -11.05
N VAL A 148 2.42 13.27 -10.96
CA VAL A 148 2.31 11.95 -11.61
C VAL A 148 2.47 12.08 -13.12
N ASN A 149 1.81 13.06 -13.75
CA ASN A 149 1.91 13.27 -15.19
C ASN A 149 3.35 13.59 -15.61
N SER A 150 4.04 14.46 -14.87
CA SER A 150 5.46 14.78 -15.07
C SER A 150 6.35 13.56 -14.86
N TYR A 151 6.07 12.74 -13.83
CA TYR A 151 6.79 11.49 -13.58
C TYR A 151 6.65 10.51 -14.76
N CYS A 152 5.46 10.38 -15.33
CA CYS A 152 5.21 9.47 -16.44
C CYS A 152 5.97 9.82 -17.73
N THR A 153 6.45 11.06 -17.91
CA THR A 153 7.29 11.42 -19.08
C THR A 153 8.68 10.78 -19.03
N GLY A 154 9.14 10.37 -17.83
CA GLY A 154 10.45 9.77 -17.61
C GLY A 154 11.63 10.75 -17.67
N LYS A 155 11.38 12.05 -17.87
CA LYS A 155 12.41 13.09 -17.97
C LYS A 155 12.65 13.73 -16.62
N ILE A 156 13.87 13.57 -16.11
CA ILE A 156 14.23 13.98 -14.76
C ILE A 156 14.25 15.51 -14.64
N SER A 157 14.82 16.21 -15.61
CA SER A 157 14.86 17.67 -15.62
C SER A 157 13.47 18.33 -15.59
N GLU A 158 12.49 17.77 -16.30
CA GLU A 158 11.10 18.24 -16.25
C GLU A 158 10.47 18.01 -14.86
N LEU A 159 10.75 16.85 -14.25
CA LEU A 159 10.26 16.51 -12.92
C LEU A 159 10.88 17.41 -11.84
N GLU A 160 12.18 17.65 -11.89
CA GLU A 160 12.88 18.55 -10.98
C GLU A 160 12.37 19.99 -11.09
N ALA A 161 12.20 20.48 -12.32
CA ALA A 161 11.63 21.81 -12.57
C ALA A 161 10.20 21.93 -12.01
N PHE A 162 9.37 20.90 -12.19
CA PHE A 162 8.02 20.87 -11.63
C PHE A 162 8.03 20.89 -10.09
N VAL A 163 8.91 20.11 -9.46
CA VAL A 163 9.07 20.08 -8.00
C VAL A 163 9.57 21.41 -7.45
N GLN A 164 10.49 22.06 -8.16
CA GLN A 164 10.99 23.39 -7.79
C GLN A 164 9.89 24.45 -7.89
N ALA A 165 9.10 24.44 -8.97
CA ALA A 165 8.00 25.38 -9.18
C ALA A 165 6.89 25.24 -8.12
N ASN A 166 6.67 24.03 -7.59
CA ASN A 166 5.64 23.73 -6.59
C ASN A 166 6.19 23.54 -5.17
N ASN A 167 7.43 23.97 -4.90
CA ASN A 167 8.14 23.68 -3.66
C ASN A 167 7.37 24.13 -2.40
N GLU A 168 6.87 25.37 -2.40
CA GLU A 168 6.10 25.94 -1.29
C GLU A 168 4.84 25.12 -0.96
N LYS A 169 4.21 24.54 -1.99
CA LYS A 169 3.02 23.71 -1.81
C LYS A 169 3.36 22.38 -1.14
N PHE A 170 4.44 21.74 -1.53
CA PHE A 170 4.88 20.49 -0.91
C PHE A 170 5.44 20.70 0.51
N GLU A 171 6.08 21.84 0.76
CA GLU A 171 6.59 22.22 2.08
C GLU A 171 5.43 22.52 3.04
N SER A 172 4.43 23.29 2.61
CA SER A 172 3.24 23.59 3.42
C SER A 172 2.43 22.33 3.78
N ASP A 173 2.36 21.37 2.86
CA ASP A 173 1.74 20.06 3.11
C ASP A 173 2.67 19.09 3.90
N LYS A 174 3.89 19.51 4.25
CA LYS A 174 4.93 18.71 4.96
C LYS A 174 5.30 17.40 4.25
N ASN A 175 5.24 17.40 2.92
CA ASN A 175 5.51 16.22 2.08
C ASN A 175 6.80 16.37 1.24
N LEU A 176 7.54 17.48 1.37
CA LEU A 176 8.72 17.75 0.54
C LEU A 176 9.77 16.62 0.55
N GLY A 177 10.00 16.00 1.71
CA GLY A 177 10.93 14.87 1.83
C GLY A 177 10.52 13.65 0.98
N LEU A 178 9.21 13.37 0.88
CA LEU A 178 8.70 12.29 0.03
C LEU A 178 8.75 12.68 -1.44
N VAL A 179 8.46 13.93 -1.78
CA VAL A 179 8.59 14.41 -3.16
C VAL A 179 10.03 14.31 -3.67
N LYS A 180 11.02 14.62 -2.83
CA LYS A 180 12.43 14.39 -3.18
C LYS A 180 12.74 12.90 -3.41
N GLN A 181 12.14 12.01 -2.62
CA GLN A 181 12.28 10.56 -2.85
C GLN A 181 11.62 10.11 -4.16
N VAL A 182 10.51 10.73 -4.59
CA VAL A 182 9.91 10.49 -5.91
C VAL A 182 10.89 10.89 -7.03
N VAL A 183 11.58 12.03 -6.91
CA VAL A 183 12.62 12.41 -7.88
C VAL A 183 13.74 11.37 -7.90
N SER A 184 14.24 10.96 -6.73
CA SER A 184 15.29 9.94 -6.64
C SER A 184 14.85 8.57 -7.18
N SER A 185 13.58 8.18 -7.02
CA SER A 185 13.08 6.91 -7.54
C SER A 185 13.00 6.87 -9.07
N MET A 186 12.94 8.04 -9.74
CA MET A 186 12.95 8.12 -11.20
C MET A 186 14.23 7.53 -11.81
N TYR A 187 15.39 7.77 -11.19
CA TYR A 187 16.66 7.22 -11.66
C TYR A 187 16.62 5.68 -11.63
N LYS A 188 16.20 5.10 -10.51
CA LYS A 188 16.02 3.65 -10.36
C LYS A 188 15.02 3.10 -11.39
N ARG A 189 13.90 3.79 -11.58
CA ARG A 189 12.86 3.42 -12.55
C ARG A 189 13.38 3.43 -13.99
N ASN A 190 14.14 4.45 -14.38
CA ASN A 190 14.71 4.54 -15.72
C ASN A 190 15.75 3.44 -15.95
N ILE A 191 16.59 3.12 -14.97
CA ILE A 191 17.51 1.97 -15.05
C ILE A 191 16.74 0.65 -15.19
N GLN A 192 15.67 0.43 -14.40
CA GLN A 192 14.81 -0.74 -14.55
C GLN A 192 14.19 -0.87 -15.95
N ARG A 193 13.89 0.23 -16.63
CA ARG A 193 13.38 0.18 -18.01
C ARG A 193 14.44 -0.29 -18.99
N LEU A 194 15.72 0.02 -18.75
CA LEU A 194 16.82 -0.44 -19.61
C LEU A 194 16.99 -1.96 -19.57
N THR A 195 16.67 -2.61 -18.44
CA THR A 195 16.74 -4.07 -18.33
C THR A 195 15.73 -4.79 -19.22
N GLN A 196 14.68 -4.09 -19.68
CA GLN A 196 13.66 -4.64 -20.57
C GLN A 196 14.07 -4.59 -22.05
N THR A 197 15.00 -3.70 -22.40
CA THR A 197 15.40 -3.45 -23.80
C THR A 197 16.83 -3.88 -24.11
N TYR A 198 17.68 -3.98 -23.08
CA TYR A 198 19.10 -4.28 -23.25
C TYR A 198 19.50 -5.51 -22.43
N LEU A 199 20.33 -6.37 -23.02
CA LEU A 199 21.01 -7.46 -22.31
C LEU A 199 22.33 -6.97 -21.69
N THR A 200 23.08 -6.15 -22.44
CA THR A 200 24.34 -5.55 -21.99
C THR A 200 24.36 -4.09 -22.43
N LEU A 201 24.78 -3.19 -21.54
CA LEU A 201 24.83 -1.76 -21.81
C LEU A 201 26.04 -1.13 -21.10
N SER A 202 26.68 -0.13 -21.70
CA SER A 202 27.81 0.54 -21.06
C SER A 202 27.36 1.45 -19.91
N LEU A 203 28.22 1.64 -18.91
CA LEU A 203 27.97 2.57 -17.80
C LEU A 203 27.82 4.02 -18.28
N GLU A 204 28.48 4.38 -19.37
CA GLU A 204 28.38 5.70 -19.99
C GLU A 204 27.03 5.89 -20.69
N ASP A 205 26.54 4.89 -21.43
CA ASP A 205 25.21 4.93 -22.04
C ASP A 205 24.10 4.95 -20.99
N ILE A 206 24.25 4.20 -19.89
CA ILE A 206 23.33 4.28 -18.74
C ILE A 206 23.33 5.70 -18.18
N ALA A 207 24.51 6.29 -17.93
CA ALA A 207 24.59 7.65 -17.40
C ALA A 207 23.92 8.67 -18.33
N ASN A 208 24.18 8.60 -19.64
CA ASN A 208 23.60 9.50 -20.63
C ASN A 208 22.08 9.32 -20.75
N THR A 209 21.58 8.08 -20.78
CA THR A 209 20.15 7.80 -20.94
C THR A 209 19.34 8.18 -19.71
N VAL A 210 19.93 8.01 -18.52
CA VAL A 210 19.28 8.28 -17.24
C VAL A 210 19.60 9.70 -16.73
N GLN A 211 20.36 10.50 -17.48
CA GLN A 211 20.74 11.88 -17.12
C GLN A 211 21.54 11.97 -15.80
N LEU A 212 22.47 11.04 -15.60
CA LEU A 212 23.45 11.07 -14.51
C LEU A 212 24.72 11.80 -14.95
N ASN A 213 25.50 12.30 -13.99
CA ASN A 213 26.67 13.14 -14.28
C ASN A 213 27.88 12.34 -14.77
N SER A 214 27.96 11.05 -14.42
CA SER A 214 29.12 10.21 -14.78
C SER A 214 28.82 8.72 -14.78
N ALA A 215 29.64 7.96 -15.49
CA ALA A 215 29.64 6.49 -15.46
C ALA A 215 29.83 5.93 -14.03
N LYS A 216 30.57 6.64 -13.16
CA LYS A 216 30.75 6.24 -11.74
C LYS A 216 29.46 6.39 -10.94
N GLU A 217 28.69 7.44 -11.21
CA GLU A 217 27.38 7.63 -10.57
C GLU A 217 26.39 6.57 -11.04
N ALA A 218 26.40 6.24 -12.34
CA ALA A 218 25.63 5.11 -12.87
C ALA A 218 26.03 3.78 -12.23
N GLU A 219 27.34 3.53 -12.06
CA GLU A 219 27.84 2.33 -11.39
C GLU A 219 27.33 2.24 -9.94
N MET A 220 27.38 3.34 -9.19
CA MET A 220 26.88 3.40 -7.82
C MET A 220 25.38 3.12 -7.74
N HIS A 221 24.58 3.69 -8.63
CA HIS A 221 23.14 3.41 -8.69
C HIS A 221 22.86 1.95 -9.03
N VAL A 222 23.52 1.39 -10.05
CA VAL A 222 23.35 -0.02 -10.44
C VAL A 222 23.76 -0.94 -9.30
N LEU A 223 24.88 -0.67 -8.64
CA LEU A 223 25.35 -1.47 -7.49
C LEU A 223 24.33 -1.44 -6.33
N GLN A 224 23.80 -0.26 -6.00
CA GLN A 224 22.79 -0.13 -4.96
C GLN A 224 21.51 -0.89 -5.33
N MET A 225 21.06 -0.82 -6.58
CA MET A 225 19.87 -1.53 -7.04
C MET A 225 20.07 -3.06 -7.03
N ILE A 226 21.27 -3.55 -7.31
CA ILE A 226 21.62 -4.98 -7.17
C ILE A 226 21.57 -5.39 -5.68
N GLN A 227 22.15 -4.57 -4.79
CA GLN A 227 22.16 -4.84 -3.35
C GLN A 227 20.74 -4.82 -2.73
N ASP A 228 19.89 -3.90 -3.19
CA ASP A 228 18.50 -3.77 -2.77
C ASP A 228 17.59 -4.86 -3.37
N GLY A 229 18.10 -5.69 -4.30
CA GLY A 229 17.33 -6.72 -5.00
C GLY A 229 16.34 -6.18 -6.03
N GLU A 230 16.52 -4.94 -6.49
CA GLU A 230 15.63 -4.26 -7.42
C GLU A 230 15.90 -4.62 -8.89
N ILE A 231 17.13 -5.05 -9.21
CA ILE A 231 17.54 -5.58 -10.52
C ILE A 231 18.55 -6.72 -10.33
N TYR A 232 18.59 -7.62 -11.30
CA TYR A 232 19.64 -8.65 -11.40
C TYR A 232 20.62 -8.25 -12.50
N ALA A 233 21.86 -7.92 -12.12
CA ALA A 233 22.87 -7.48 -13.07
C ALA A 233 24.28 -7.79 -12.57
N THR A 234 25.25 -7.83 -13.50
CA THR A 234 26.68 -7.97 -13.22
C THR A 234 27.46 -6.82 -13.84
N ILE A 235 28.36 -6.21 -13.07
CA ILE A 235 29.17 -5.06 -13.50
C ILE A 235 30.57 -5.57 -13.86
N ASN A 236 31.02 -5.29 -15.08
CA ASN A 236 32.39 -5.52 -15.52
C ASN A 236 33.12 -4.17 -15.56
N GLN A 237 33.91 -3.89 -14.51
CA GLN A 237 34.67 -2.64 -14.38
C GLN A 237 35.81 -2.50 -15.42
N LYS A 238 36.35 -3.61 -15.95
CA LYS A 238 37.44 -3.55 -16.94
C LYS A 238 36.93 -2.99 -18.27
N ASP A 239 35.75 -3.44 -18.66
CA ASP A 239 35.14 -3.09 -19.94
C ASP A 239 34.13 -1.92 -19.81
N GLY A 240 33.79 -1.51 -18.58
CA GLY A 240 32.80 -0.46 -18.31
C GLY A 240 31.37 -0.86 -18.66
N MET A 241 31.06 -2.16 -18.61
CA MET A 241 29.80 -2.73 -19.10
C MET A 241 28.96 -3.31 -17.96
N VAL A 242 27.65 -3.16 -18.05
CA VAL A 242 26.66 -3.80 -17.19
C VAL A 242 25.92 -4.85 -18.00
N ARG A 243 25.92 -6.09 -17.53
CA ARG A 243 25.13 -7.19 -18.11
C ARG A 243 23.92 -7.46 -17.22
N PHE A 244 22.74 -7.19 -17.74
CA PHE A 244 21.46 -7.47 -17.09
C PHE A 244 21.15 -8.97 -17.18
N LEU A 245 20.58 -9.51 -16.11
CA LEU A 245 20.27 -10.92 -15.92
C LEU A 245 18.77 -11.08 -15.66
N GLU A 246 18.28 -12.30 -15.88
CA GLU A 246 16.96 -12.70 -15.41
C GLU A 246 17.00 -13.04 -13.92
N ASP A 247 15.82 -13.14 -13.31
CA ASP A 247 15.67 -13.54 -11.92
C ASP A 247 16.36 -14.91 -11.69
N PRO A 248 17.31 -15.01 -10.75
CA PRO A 248 18.02 -16.25 -10.48
C PRO A 248 17.17 -17.30 -9.75
N GLU A 249 15.97 -16.94 -9.25
CA GLU A 249 15.11 -17.86 -8.51
C GLU A 249 14.63 -19.02 -9.41
N GLN A 250 14.98 -20.25 -9.00
CA GLN A 250 14.66 -21.48 -9.73
C GLN A 250 13.52 -22.28 -9.10
N TYR A 251 12.96 -21.81 -8.00
CA TYR A 251 11.87 -22.45 -7.24
C TYR A 251 12.24 -23.84 -6.71
N LYS A 252 13.52 -24.04 -6.36
CA LYS A 252 14.07 -25.34 -5.91
C LYS A 252 14.71 -25.29 -4.52
N THR A 253 14.82 -24.11 -3.92
CA THR A 253 15.50 -23.91 -2.65
C THR A 253 14.60 -24.31 -1.48
N CYS A 254 15.20 -24.69 -0.34
CA CYS A 254 14.44 -24.91 0.88
C CYS A 254 13.77 -23.62 1.36
N GLU A 255 14.43 -22.47 1.17
CA GLU A 255 13.87 -21.14 1.44
C GLU A 255 12.55 -20.91 0.68
N MET A 256 12.47 -21.34 -0.58
CA MET A 256 11.23 -21.23 -1.35
C MET A 256 10.13 -22.16 -0.82
N ILE A 257 10.49 -23.35 -0.34
CA ILE A 257 9.53 -24.26 0.31
C ILE A 257 8.96 -23.61 1.58
N GLU A 258 9.81 -23.01 2.41
CA GLU A 258 9.38 -22.29 3.62
C GLU A 258 8.49 -21.08 3.31
N LEU A 259 8.80 -20.32 2.25
CA LEU A 259 7.97 -19.21 1.80
C LEU A 259 6.59 -19.67 1.33
N ILE A 260 6.54 -20.77 0.57
CA ILE A 260 5.29 -21.38 0.12
C ILE A 260 4.49 -21.91 1.30
N ASP A 261 5.12 -22.63 2.24
CA ASP A 261 4.45 -23.16 3.42
C ASP A 261 3.85 -22.04 4.28
N SER A 262 4.61 -20.98 4.54
CA SER A 262 4.12 -19.76 5.23
C SER A 262 2.92 -19.13 4.52
N SER A 263 2.97 -19.06 3.19
CA SER A 263 1.86 -18.55 2.38
C SER A 263 0.62 -19.45 2.47
N ILE A 264 0.79 -20.77 2.45
CA ILE A 264 -0.29 -21.76 2.63
C ILE A 264 -0.91 -21.60 4.02
N GLN A 265 -0.10 -21.53 5.07
CA GLN A 265 -0.57 -21.35 6.45
C GLN A 265 -1.40 -20.06 6.59
N ARG A 266 -0.95 -18.95 6.00
CA ARG A 266 -1.70 -17.68 5.99
C ARG A 266 -3.04 -17.81 5.26
N ILE A 267 -3.08 -18.48 4.11
CA ILE A 267 -4.32 -18.73 3.36
C ILE A 267 -5.27 -19.63 4.16
N MET A 268 -4.76 -20.68 4.81
CA MET A 268 -5.56 -21.56 5.66
C MET A 268 -6.17 -20.80 6.84
N MET A 269 -5.40 -19.91 7.48
CA MET A 269 -5.89 -19.05 8.56
C MET A 269 -7.01 -18.13 8.07
N LEU A 270 -6.82 -17.47 6.92
CA LEU A 270 -7.84 -16.62 6.31
C LEU A 270 -9.10 -17.42 5.93
N SER A 271 -8.95 -18.64 5.40
CA SER A 271 -10.07 -19.50 5.05
C SER A 271 -10.90 -19.88 6.28
N ARG A 272 -10.24 -20.24 7.39
CA ARG A 272 -10.93 -20.54 8.65
C ARG A 272 -11.69 -19.32 9.15
N LYS A 273 -11.05 -18.15 9.14
CA LYS A 273 -11.69 -16.89 9.53
C LYS A 273 -12.93 -16.59 8.70
N LEU A 274 -12.87 -16.79 7.38
CA LEU A 274 -14.02 -16.62 6.50
C LEU A 274 -15.15 -17.61 6.83
N THR A 275 -14.83 -18.87 7.12
CA THR A 275 -15.81 -19.86 7.58
C THR A 275 -16.46 -19.42 8.90
N ASP A 276 -15.66 -19.00 9.88
CA ASP A 276 -16.19 -18.52 11.17
C ASP A 276 -17.12 -17.31 11.00
N MET A 277 -16.78 -16.38 10.10
CA MET A 277 -17.63 -15.22 9.78
C MET A 277 -18.93 -15.64 9.08
N ASP A 278 -18.89 -16.59 8.16
CA ASP A 278 -20.08 -17.11 7.47
C ASP A 278 -21.02 -17.84 8.43
N GLU A 279 -20.47 -18.62 9.37
CA GLU A 279 -21.22 -19.27 10.44
C GLU A 279 -21.90 -18.23 11.35
N GLN A 280 -21.17 -17.19 11.78
CA GLN A 280 -21.72 -16.10 12.59
C GLN A 280 -22.87 -15.36 11.88
N LEU A 281 -22.70 -15.04 10.59
CA LEU A 281 -23.74 -14.42 9.77
C LEU A 281 -24.94 -15.35 9.56
N SER A 282 -24.72 -16.64 9.38
CA SER A 282 -25.77 -17.65 9.23
C SER A 282 -26.63 -17.80 10.49
N CYS A 283 -26.09 -17.47 11.66
CA CYS A 283 -26.83 -17.45 12.93
C CYS A 283 -27.51 -16.11 13.23
N ASP A 284 -27.28 -15.05 12.45
CA ASP A 284 -27.88 -13.73 12.69
C ASP A 284 -29.39 -13.74 12.36
N PRO A 285 -30.28 -13.45 13.34
CA PRO A 285 -31.72 -13.41 13.12
C PRO A 285 -32.15 -12.42 12.02
N LEU A 286 -31.45 -11.30 11.86
CA LEU A 286 -31.75 -10.30 10.83
C LEU A 286 -31.37 -10.81 9.44
N TYR A 287 -30.27 -11.54 9.34
CA TYR A 287 -29.84 -12.18 8.10
C TYR A 287 -30.82 -13.29 7.70
N LEU A 288 -31.13 -14.21 8.62
CA LEU A 288 -32.09 -15.29 8.40
C LEU A 288 -33.49 -14.76 8.01
N GLY A 289 -33.93 -13.66 8.62
CA GLY A 289 -35.21 -13.02 8.30
C GLY A 289 -35.29 -12.38 6.90
N LYS A 290 -34.15 -12.09 6.26
CA LYS A 290 -34.06 -11.62 4.86
C LYS A 290 -33.77 -12.76 3.89
N ALA A 291 -32.79 -13.60 4.19
CA ALA A 291 -32.44 -14.77 3.38
C ALA A 291 -33.61 -15.75 3.23
N GLY A 292 -34.46 -15.88 4.26
CA GLY A 292 -35.69 -16.67 4.19
C GLY A 292 -36.80 -16.05 3.32
N ARG A 293 -36.75 -14.76 3.01
CA ARG A 293 -37.69 -14.09 2.08
C ARG A 293 -37.23 -14.13 0.63
N ASP A 294 -35.91 -14.06 0.41
CA ASP A 294 -35.30 -14.11 -0.93
C ASP A 294 -35.16 -15.53 -1.49
N ARG A 295 -35.27 -16.57 -0.65
CA ARG A 295 -35.65 -17.91 -1.12
C ARG A 295 -37.07 -17.83 -1.65
N GLN A 296 -37.21 -17.59 -2.95
CA GLN A 296 -38.45 -17.74 -3.70
C GLN A 296 -39.20 -18.95 -3.15
N ARG A 297 -40.47 -18.74 -2.78
CA ARG A 297 -41.42 -19.84 -2.67
C ARG A 297 -41.34 -20.59 -4.00
N PHE A 298 -40.72 -21.76 -3.98
CA PHE A 298 -40.96 -22.74 -5.02
C PHE A 298 -42.44 -23.09 -4.88
N ASP A 299 -43.29 -22.41 -5.66
CA ASP A 299 -44.68 -22.82 -5.83
C ASP A 299 -44.64 -24.24 -6.39
N PHE A 300 -45.12 -25.20 -5.61
CA PHE A 300 -45.12 -26.63 -5.92
C PHE A 300 -46.06 -26.99 -7.09
N ASP A 301 -46.72 -26.00 -7.71
CA ASP A 301 -47.77 -26.19 -8.71
C ASP A 301 -47.25 -26.22 -10.16
N ASP A 302 -45.95 -26.00 -10.40
CA ASP A 302 -45.33 -26.03 -11.74
C ASP A 302 -44.73 -27.40 -12.13
N PHE A 303 -45.21 -28.49 -11.53
CA PHE A 303 -44.98 -29.82 -12.09
C PHE A 303 -45.95 -30.07 -13.23
N ASP A 304 -45.46 -29.84 -14.46
CA ASP A 304 -46.05 -30.30 -15.71
C ASP A 304 -46.62 -31.72 -15.55
N THR A 305 -47.95 -31.84 -15.66
CA THR A 305 -48.65 -33.11 -15.77
C THR A 305 -48.06 -33.95 -16.89
N VAL A 306 -47.53 -35.12 -16.53
CA VAL A 306 -47.06 -36.16 -17.44
C VAL A 306 -48.07 -36.39 -18.58
N PRO A 307 -47.65 -36.37 -19.86
CA PRO A 307 -48.57 -36.70 -20.95
C PRO A 307 -48.90 -38.20 -20.89
N SER A 308 -50.08 -38.53 -20.36
CA SER A 308 -50.66 -39.85 -20.53
C SER A 308 -51.13 -39.99 -21.98
N LYS A 309 -50.39 -40.76 -22.80
CA LYS A 309 -50.95 -41.59 -23.87
C LYS A 309 -49.87 -42.48 -24.49
N PHE A 310 -49.88 -43.74 -24.08
CA PHE A 310 -49.49 -44.86 -24.93
C PHE A 310 -50.57 -45.07 -25.99
N THR A 311 -50.18 -45.24 -27.24
CA THR A 311 -50.97 -45.97 -28.24
C THR A 311 -50.03 -46.92 -28.98
N VAL A 312 -50.48 -48.18 -29.02
CA VAL A 312 -49.88 -49.37 -29.65
C VAL A 312 -49.68 -49.16 -31.15
#